data_AF-A0AA42XY80-F1
#
_entry.id   AF-A0AA42XY80-F1
#
_cell.length_a   1.000
_cell.length_b   1.000
_cell.length_c   1.000
_cell.angle_alpha   90.00
_cell.angle_beta   90.00
_cell.angle_gamma   90.00
#
_symmetry.space_group_name_H-M   'P 1'
#
loop_
_entity.id
_entity.type
_entity.pdbx_description
1 polymer ?
#
loop_
_entity_poly.entity_id
_entity_poly.type
_entity_poly.pdbx_seq_one_letter_code
_entity_poly.pdbx_strand_id
1 'polypeptide(L)' 'MELWLLALWSVSGAALLFTHLLMAWRVLTGPLAPTWRYLGFLIPFTTPLVAWRGGNRLGPITWVLFLVIYLSARMVEV' A
#
# COMPACT_ATOMS: atom_id res chain seq x y z
N MET A 1 23.92 3.58 9.92
CA MET A 1 22.69 2.80 10.15
C MET A 1 23.07 1.33 10.34
N GLU A 2 22.53 0.68 11.37
CA GLU A 2 22.79 -0.74 11.63
C GLU A 2 22.17 -1.63 10.54
N LEU A 3 22.84 -2.73 10.16
CA LEU A 3 22.43 -3.57 9.03
C LEU A 3 21.03 -4.16 9.18
N TRP A 4 20.60 -4.47 10.42
CA TRP A 4 19.27 -5.01 10.67
C TRP A 4 18.16 -3.95 10.52
N LEU A 5 18.44 -2.66 10.79
CA LEU A 5 17.51 -1.55 10.54
C LEU A 5 17.34 -1.33 9.03
N LEU A 6 18.45 -1.34 8.28
CA LEU A 6 18.45 -1.31 6.82
C LEU A 6 17.62 -2.44 6.22
N ALA A 7 17.80 -3.67 6.72
CA ALA A 7 17.05 -4.83 6.28
C ALA A 7 15.56 -4.68 6.61
N LEU A 8 15.21 -4.25 7.83
CA LEU A 8 13.82 -4.03 8.24
C LEU A 8 13.13 -2.96 7.39
N TRP A 9 13.81 -1.83 7.14
CA TRP A 9 13.32 -0.77 6.28
C TRP A 9 13.11 -1.23 4.84
N SER A 10 14.08 -1.96 4.29
CA SER A 10 14.01 -2.48 2.92
C SER A 10 12.88 -3.51 2.75
N VAL A 11 12.74 -4.44 3.69
CA VAL A 11 11.70 -5.48 3.67
C VAL A 11 10.31 -4.87 3.87
N SER A 12 10.15 -3.94 4.82
CA SER A 12 8.87 -3.26 5.04
C SER A 12 8.47 -2.39 3.85
N GLY A 13 9.42 -1.70 3.21
CA GLY A 13 9.20 -0.94 1.98
C GLY A 13 8.78 -1.83 0.80
N ALA A 14 9.45 -2.98 0.62
CA ALA A 14 9.07 -3.95 -0.39
C ALA A 14 7.67 -4.54 -0.16
N ALA A 15 7.35 -4.88 1.09
CA ALA A 15 6.02 -5.38 1.47
C ALA A 15 4.92 -4.35 1.24
N LEU A 16 5.19 -3.08 1.58
CA LEU A 16 4.28 -1.95 1.33
C LEU A 16 4.03 -1.77 -0.18
N LEU A 17 5.09 -1.74 -0.98
CA LEU A 17 5.01 -1.59 -2.44
C LEU A 17 4.26 -2.75 -3.07
N PHE A 18 4.61 -3.99 -2.72
CA PHE A 18 3.95 -5.19 -3.23
C PHE A 18 2.45 -5.17 -2.92
N THR A 19 2.09 -4.86 -1.67
CA THR A 19 0.69 -4.74 -1.26
C THR A 19 -0.05 -3.66 -2.04
N HIS A 20 0.61 -2.52 -2.29
CA HIS A 20 0.06 -1.44 -3.07
C HIS A 20 -0.23 -1.84 -4.52
N LEU A 21 0.74 -2.47 -5.18
CA LEU A 21 0.62 -2.91 -6.58
C LEU A 21 -0.47 -3.98 -6.73
N LEU A 22 -0.53 -4.95 -5.82
CA LEU A 22 -1.58 -5.96 -5.81
C LEU A 22 -2.97 -5.33 -5.64
N MET A 23 -3.08 -4.34 -4.76
CA MET A 23 -4.33 -3.60 -4.56
C MET A 23 -4.72 -2.76 -5.78
N ALA A 24 -3.77 -2.04 -6.38
CA ALA A 24 -3.98 -1.26 -7.60
C ALA A 24 -4.44 -2.14 -8.77
N TRP A 25 -3.83 -3.32 -8.93
CA TRP A 25 -4.26 -4.32 -9.91
C TRP A 25 -5.71 -4.75 -9.69
N ARG A 26 -6.10 -5.04 -8.44
CA ARG A 26 -7.48 -5.41 -8.10
C ARG A 26 -8.47 -4.27 -8.32
N VAL A 27 -8.07 -3.03 -8.06
CA VAL A 27 -8.91 -1.85 -8.36
C VAL A 27 -9.13 -1.73 -9.86
N LEU A 28 -8.07 -1.89 -10.67
CA LEU A 28 -8.15 -1.77 -12.12
C LEU A 28 -9.01 -2.86 -12.78
N THR A 29 -8.89 -4.10 -12.29
CA THR A 29 -9.60 -5.28 -12.82
C THR A 29 -10.98 -5.52 -12.18
N GLY A 30 -11.32 -4.78 -11.12
CA GLY A 30 -12.55 -4.97 -10.35
C GLY A 30 -13.82 -4.41 -11.02
N PRO A 31 -15.00 -4.73 -10.48
CA PRO A 31 -16.31 -4.37 -11.04
C PRO A 31 -16.73 -2.91 -10.77
N LEU A 32 -15.78 -2.01 -10.48
CA LEU A 32 -16.06 -0.60 -10.20
C LEU A 32 -16.43 0.14 -11.50
N ALA A 33 -17.11 1.29 -11.39
CA ALA A 33 -17.28 2.15 -12.57
C ALA A 33 -15.89 2.63 -13.08
N PRO A 34 -15.71 2.85 -14.40
CA PRO A 34 -14.41 3.20 -14.97
C PRO A 34 -13.72 4.38 -14.29
N THR A 35 -14.48 5.45 -13.97
CA THR A 35 -13.96 6.64 -13.26
C THR A 35 -13.31 6.28 -11.93
N TRP A 36 -13.91 5.38 -11.15
CA TRP A 36 -13.35 4.92 -9.88
C TRP A 36 -12.08 4.09 -10.08
N ARG A 37 -12.05 3.22 -11.09
CA ARG A 37 -10.86 2.42 -11.42
C ARG A 37 -9.66 3.30 -11.78
N TYR A 38 -9.88 4.30 -12.64
CA TYR A 38 -8.81 5.21 -13.04
C TYR A 38 -8.34 6.08 -11.90
N LEU A 39 -9.24 6.63 -11.08
CA LEU A 39 -8.87 7.35 -9.86
C LEU A 39 -7.95 6.49 -8.98
N GLY A 40 -8.42 5.30 -8.60
CA GLY A 40 -7.69 4.41 -7.71
C GLY A 40 -6.47 3.72 -8.31
N PHE A 41 -6.18 3.89 -9.61
CA PHE A 41 -4.97 3.36 -10.23
C PHE A 41 -3.96 4.49 -10.54
N LEU A 42 -4.42 5.62 -11.05
CA LEU A 42 -3.56 6.74 -11.46
C LEU A 42 -3.14 7.61 -10.29
N ILE A 43 -3.90 7.63 -9.20
CA ILE A 43 -3.59 8.43 -8.00
C ILE A 43 -3.31 7.46 -6.85
N PRO A 44 -2.02 7.16 -6.55
CA PRO A 44 -1.63 6.15 -5.56
C PRO A 44 -2.30 6.34 -4.19
N PHE A 45 -2.42 7.58 -3.72
CA PHE A 45 -3.05 7.85 -2.42
C PHE A 45 -4.55 7.51 -2.37
N THR A 46 -5.21 7.41 -3.53
CA THR A 46 -6.63 7.03 -3.60
C THR A 46 -6.83 5.53 -3.75
N THR A 47 -5.80 4.76 -4.17
CA THR A 47 -5.84 3.30 -4.29
C THR A 47 -6.46 2.60 -3.08
N PRO A 48 -6.04 2.85 -1.82
CA PRO A 48 -6.65 2.20 -0.65
C PRO A 48 -8.13 2.58 -0.45
N LEU A 49 -8.50 3.85 -0.70
CA LEU A 49 -9.88 4.31 -0.57
C LEU A 49 -10.80 3.65 -1.60
N VAL A 50 -10.34 3.57 -2.85
CA VAL A 50 -11.07 2.94 -3.94
C VAL A 50 -11.14 1.42 -3.76
N ALA A 51 -10.06 0.78 -3.31
CA ALA A 51 -10.06 -0.64 -2.98
C ALA A 51 -11.06 -0.97 -1.88
N TRP A 52 -11.12 -0.13 -0.83
CA TRP A 52 -12.11 -0.25 0.24
C TRP A 52 -13.54 -0.13 -0.29
N ARG A 53 -13.79 0.88 -1.13
CA ARG A 53 -15.07 1.08 -1.81
C ARG A 53 -15.47 -0.11 -2.68
N GLY A 54 -14.48 -0.75 -3.32
CA GLY A 54 -14.66 -1.98 -4.11
C GLY A 54 -14.80 -3.27 -3.29
N GLY A 55 -14.90 -3.18 -1.97
CA GLY A 55 -15.09 -4.34 -1.07
C GLY A 55 -13.79 -5.05 -0.65
N ASN A 56 -12.63 -4.65 -1.18
CA ASN A 56 -11.34 -5.17 -0.73
C ASN A 56 -10.86 -4.40 0.51
N ARG A 57 -11.28 -4.85 1.70
CA ARG A 57 -10.88 -4.23 2.98
C ARG A 57 -9.52 -4.69 3.49
N LEU A 58 -9.11 -5.91 3.14
CA LEU A 58 -7.83 -6.48 3.59
C LEU A 58 -6.65 -5.71 3.01
N GLY A 59 -6.68 -5.36 1.72
CA GLY A 59 -5.60 -4.60 1.06
C GLY A 59 -5.26 -3.28 1.76
N PRO A 60 -6.25 -2.39 2.01
CA PRO A 60 -6.01 -1.14 2.75
C PRO A 60 -5.51 -1.36 4.17
N ILE A 61 -6.03 -2.35 4.90
CA ILE A 61 -5.60 -2.65 6.28
C ILE A 61 -4.13 -3.08 6.29
N THR A 62 -3.76 -4.04 5.44
CA THR A 62 -2.36 -4.51 5.37
C THR A 62 -1.43 -3.43 4.83
N TRP A 63 -1.91 -2.59 3.91
CA TRP A 63 -1.16 -1.44 3.41
C TRP A 63 -0.85 -0.42 4.52
N VAL A 64 -1.85 -0.05 5.33
CA VAL A 64 -1.65 0.86 6.48
C VAL A 64 -0.70 0.24 7.50
N LEU A 65 -0.84 -1.05 7.79
CA LEU A 65 0.07 -1.75 8.70
C LEU A 65 1.52 -1.66 8.23
N PHE A 66 1.80 -1.98 6.96
CA PHE A 66 3.16 -1.88 6.43
C PHE A 66 3.66 -0.44 6.35
N LEU A 67 2.78 0.54 6.11
CA LEU A 67 3.14 1.95 6.16
C LEU A 67 3.61 2.35 7.57
N VAL A 68 2.85 1.97 8.60
CA VAL A 68 3.22 2.25 10.00
C VAL A 68 4.56 1.58 10.34
N ILE A 69 4.76 0.32 9.96
CA ILE A 69 6.04 -0.39 10.19
C ILE A 69 7.19 0.32 9.49
N TYR A 70 7.03 0.67 8.21
CA TYR A 70 8.04 1.35 7.40
C TYR A 70 8.43 2.71 7.99
N LEU A 71 7.43 3.52 8.36
CA LEU A 71 7.64 4.82 8.98
C LEU A 71 8.30 4.66 10.35
N SER A 72 7.89 3.69 11.16
CA SER A 72 8.51 3.42 12.46
C SER A 72 9.98 3.02 12.31
N ALA A 73 10.30 2.13 11.36
CA ALA A 73 11.68 1.74 11.07
C ALA A 73 12.54 2.94 10.63
N ARG A 74 11.96 3.89 9.88
CA ARG A 74 12.64 5.13 9.49
C ARG A 74 12.83 6.10 10.65
N MET A 75 11.88 6.19 11.58
CA MET A 75 11.96 7.10 12.74
C MET A 75 12.96 6.64 13.80
N VAL A 76 13.25 5.34 13.90
CA VAL A 76 14.34 4.83 14.78
C VAL A 76 15.72 5.28 14.28
N GLU A 77 15.82 5.69 13.02
CA GLU A 77 17.06 6.11 12.37
C GLU A 77 17.33 7.63 12.47
N VAL A 78 16.32 8.45 12.81
CA VAL A 78 16.42 9.92 12.97
C VAL A 78 16.80 10.26 14.40
#